data_AF-A0AAU6YF29-F1
#
_entry.id   AF-A0AAU6YF29-F1
#
_cell.length_a   1.000
_cell.length_b   1.000
_cell.length_c   1.000
_cell.angle_alpha   90.00
_cell.angle_beta   90.00
_cell.angle_gamma   90.00
#
_symmetry.space_group_name_H-M   'P 1'
#
loop_
_entity.id
_entity.type
_entity.pdbx_description
1 polymer ?
#
loop_
_entity_poly.entity_id
_entity_poly.type
_entity_poly.pdbx_seq_one_letter_code
_entity_poly.pdbx_strand_id
1 'polypeptide(L)'
;MPSNKSDALFPPPWVEGSLANLVGGALNVIPLDLLKAPLRVDVTPWDSGSPPTPGRPETLMLMWDGVQVGALKQWTAPIAADDYFVEIPVQDLKNDATPDLTYRVKAYNGAEQDSAPLTITLDLTGPSLGADRGALLFDDEVMRDGITEDYLNRHDPVIALLPDYQTFVPGDHIRWFWDTQLYENNLVAEKVLEQGDLPVTVEIPGDVILDRGDGARFAHYLLCDYAGNPSTPVEPKVVQLQVDAAPVPRDLSWPEVSHAVGEEQQVVLDLNSRMTYMRVKVPTGAALPGETIEVFWGEPGRVGSYQTSAEASGFPHEYEIPLDRIAPHSGKVLTVYFEVTETTGGNVHTSLSRLVLCLPLNQGLPRPDVHPSSNDTVYLSQVPADGLTITLAAWKYIHADHRVTLVVGGVDTQGQPSTQEVLKEHALTPAEVQNGLGFDDTVKATKPFLMSLKRDKLSVRVFVSFDQGETWPEEANFPLLDLGLRD
;
A
#
# COMPACT_ATOMS: atom_id res chain seq x y z
N MET A 1 33.03 -20.04 77.85
CA MET A 1 32.64 -20.09 76.43
C MET A 1 31.39 -19.26 76.27
N PRO A 2 31.35 -18.32 75.32
CA PRO A 2 30.30 -17.32 75.21
C PRO A 2 29.03 -17.93 74.63
N SER A 3 27.89 -17.52 75.19
CA SER A 3 26.56 -17.74 74.65
C SER A 3 26.37 -16.79 73.47
N ASN A 4 26.29 -17.33 72.24
CA ASN A 4 25.83 -16.60 71.07
C ASN A 4 24.35 -16.26 71.30
N LYS A 5 24.07 -15.09 71.90
CA LYS A 5 22.80 -14.41 71.67
C LYS A 5 22.83 -13.94 70.23
N SER A 6 22.00 -14.53 69.37
CA SER A 6 21.66 -13.89 68.12
C SER A 6 20.93 -12.60 68.47
N ASP A 7 21.59 -11.46 68.31
CA ASP A 7 20.94 -10.14 68.30
C ASP A 7 20.03 -10.12 67.06
N ALA A 8 18.80 -10.59 67.22
CA ALA A 8 17.81 -10.52 66.15
C ALA A 8 17.49 -9.03 65.93
N LEU A 9 17.73 -8.51 64.74
CA LEU A 9 17.34 -7.15 64.39
C LEU A 9 15.83 -7.08 64.13
N PHE A 10 15.22 -5.92 64.36
CA PHE A 10 13.89 -5.68 63.85
C PHE A 10 13.88 -5.69 62.30
N PRO A 11 12.73 -5.93 61.65
CA PRO A 11 12.57 -5.74 60.22
C PRO A 11 12.99 -4.32 59.80
N PRO A 12 13.46 -4.12 58.57
CA PRO A 12 13.81 -2.79 58.09
C PRO A 12 12.59 -1.85 58.12
N PRO A 13 12.82 -0.53 58.21
CA PRO A 13 11.75 0.44 57.95
C PRO A 13 11.28 0.33 56.49
N TRP A 14 10.18 0.99 56.15
CA TRP A 14 9.77 1.18 54.75
C TRP A 14 9.25 2.60 54.52
N VAL A 15 9.26 3.02 53.25
CA VAL A 15 8.72 4.30 52.80
C VAL A 15 7.57 4.01 51.86
N GLU A 16 6.37 4.42 52.21
CA GLU A 16 5.21 4.26 51.33
C GLU A 16 5.39 5.11 50.07
N GLY A 17 5.16 4.50 48.90
CA GLY A 17 5.31 5.16 47.61
C GLY A 17 6.72 5.11 47.00
N SER A 18 7.68 4.41 47.62
CA SER A 18 8.95 4.10 46.95
C SER A 18 8.71 3.30 45.67
N LEU A 19 9.46 3.61 44.62
CA LEU A 19 9.38 2.92 43.34
C LEU A 19 9.91 1.48 43.43
N ALA A 20 9.50 0.65 42.48
CA ALA A 20 9.91 -0.74 42.41
C ALA A 20 11.42 -0.85 42.08
N ASN A 21 12.08 -1.84 42.67
CA ASN A 21 13.47 -2.12 42.35
C ASN A 21 13.59 -2.73 40.95
N LEU A 22 14.31 -2.05 40.06
CA LEU A 22 14.56 -2.52 38.70
C LEU A 22 15.91 -3.26 38.62
N VAL A 23 16.00 -4.26 37.72
CA VAL A 23 17.25 -4.99 37.51
C VAL A 23 18.30 -4.03 36.93
N GLY A 24 19.44 -3.91 37.62
CA GLY A 24 20.49 -2.96 37.23
C GLY A 24 20.20 -1.49 37.56
N GLY A 25 19.07 -1.19 38.21
CA GLY A 25 18.69 0.15 38.66
C GLY A 25 19.00 0.42 40.13
N ALA A 26 18.69 1.65 40.57
CA ALA A 26 18.82 2.07 41.97
C ALA A 26 17.74 1.42 42.86
N LEU A 27 18.05 1.28 44.15
CA LEU A 27 17.16 0.62 45.12
C LEU A 27 16.27 1.63 45.83
N ASN A 28 15.00 1.24 46.01
CA ASN A 28 13.93 1.94 46.72
C ASN A 28 13.96 3.44 46.40
N VAL A 29 13.94 3.76 45.10
CA VAL A 29 13.97 5.13 44.60
C VAL A 29 12.74 5.87 45.12
N ILE A 30 12.95 7.02 45.74
CA ILE A 30 11.87 7.84 46.25
C ILE A 30 11.46 8.82 45.13
N PRO A 31 10.19 8.79 44.66
CA PRO A 31 9.70 9.74 43.67
C PRO A 31 9.95 11.20 44.09
N LEU A 32 10.36 12.04 43.14
CA LEU A 32 10.66 13.46 43.39
C LEU A 32 9.50 14.19 44.07
N ASP A 33 8.26 13.84 43.73
CA ASP A 33 7.06 14.44 44.33
C ASP A 33 6.93 14.15 45.83
N LEU A 34 7.40 13.00 46.31
CA LEU A 34 7.40 12.67 47.74
C LEU A 34 8.44 13.47 48.53
N LEU A 35 9.51 13.93 47.87
CA LEU A 35 10.58 14.73 48.49
C LEU A 35 10.19 16.20 48.72
N LYS A 36 9.03 16.63 48.21
CA LYS A 36 8.48 17.99 48.39
C LYS A 36 7.80 18.20 49.76
N ALA A 37 7.58 17.13 50.52
CA ALA A 37 6.97 17.14 51.85
C ALA A 37 7.80 16.28 52.83
N PRO A 38 7.57 16.38 54.16
CA PRO A 38 8.24 15.49 55.10
C PRO A 38 8.01 14.01 54.71
N LEU A 39 9.11 13.26 54.59
CA LEU A 39 9.04 11.87 54.11
C LEU A 39 8.68 10.95 55.27
N ARG A 40 7.51 10.33 55.21
CA ARG A 40 7.04 9.36 56.20
C ARG A 40 7.79 8.04 56.05
N VAL A 41 8.44 7.61 57.13
CA VAL A 41 9.12 6.32 57.25
C VAL A 41 8.40 5.49 58.28
N ASP A 42 7.72 4.44 57.84
CA ASP A 42 6.97 3.54 58.70
C ASP A 42 7.87 2.39 59.20
N VAL A 43 7.52 1.86 60.36
CA VAL A 43 8.23 0.75 61.00
C VAL A 43 7.27 -0.34 61.44
N THR A 44 7.76 -1.57 61.55
CA THR A 44 6.92 -2.68 61.97
C THR A 44 6.57 -2.50 63.46
N PRO A 45 5.29 -2.59 63.86
CA PRO A 45 4.92 -2.57 65.26
C PRO A 45 5.69 -3.63 66.05
N TRP A 46 6.30 -3.23 67.17
CA TRP A 46 7.04 -4.13 68.04
C TRP A 46 6.20 -4.52 69.26
N ASP A 47 6.33 -5.76 69.72
CA ASP A 47 5.77 -6.20 71.00
C ASP A 47 6.85 -6.13 72.07
N SER A 48 6.75 -5.15 72.95
CA SER A 48 7.61 -5.03 74.13
C SER A 48 7.11 -5.85 75.32
N GLY A 49 5.95 -6.50 75.23
CA GLY A 49 5.34 -7.33 76.27
C GLY A 49 4.58 -6.54 77.35
N SER A 50 4.63 -5.20 77.35
CA SER A 50 3.80 -4.34 78.21
C SER A 50 3.71 -2.92 77.64
N PRO A 51 2.56 -2.23 77.75
CA PRO A 51 2.40 -0.90 77.16
C PRO A 51 3.26 0.18 77.85
N PRO A 52 3.64 1.25 77.12
CA PRO A 52 4.35 2.38 77.70
C PRO A 52 3.55 3.07 78.81
N THR A 53 4.25 3.63 79.80
CA THR A 53 3.64 4.44 80.89
C THR A 53 4.49 5.68 81.19
N PRO A 54 3.98 6.71 81.89
CA PRO A 54 4.75 7.93 82.16
C PRO A 54 6.08 7.71 82.90
N GLY A 55 6.19 6.64 83.72
CA GLY A 55 7.43 6.28 84.41
C GLY A 55 8.34 5.31 83.65
N ARG A 56 7.87 4.77 82.51
CA ARG A 56 8.57 3.81 81.65
C ARG A 56 8.17 4.06 80.19
N PRO A 57 8.65 5.16 79.59
CA PRO A 57 8.33 5.49 78.22
C PRO A 57 9.01 4.52 77.25
N GLU A 58 8.45 4.40 76.06
CA GLU A 58 9.12 3.80 74.90
C GLU A 58 9.51 4.88 73.90
N THR A 59 10.63 4.68 73.20
CA THR A 59 11.09 5.65 72.19
C THR A 59 11.43 4.96 70.88
N LEU A 60 11.15 5.66 69.77
CA LEU A 60 11.57 5.30 68.43
C LEU A 60 12.43 6.42 67.86
N MET A 61 13.64 6.07 67.45
CA MET A 61 14.61 6.96 66.84
C MET A 61 14.95 6.46 65.45
N LEU A 62 14.67 7.26 64.41
CA LEU A 62 15.13 6.99 63.06
C LEU A 62 16.56 7.50 62.89
N MET A 63 17.39 6.71 62.23
CA MET A 63 18.77 7.03 61.91
C MET A 63 19.00 6.96 60.40
N TRP A 64 19.69 7.96 59.88
CA TRP A 64 20.18 8.11 58.53
C TRP A 64 21.69 7.97 58.57
N ASP A 65 22.24 6.91 57.96
CA ASP A 65 23.68 6.58 58.00
C ASP A 65 24.26 6.59 59.43
N GLY A 66 23.45 6.14 60.41
CA GLY A 66 23.80 6.08 61.83
C GLY A 66 23.66 7.40 62.60
N VAL A 67 23.19 8.48 61.96
CA VAL A 67 22.89 9.77 62.60
C VAL A 67 21.39 9.93 62.77
N GLN A 68 20.93 10.36 63.95
CA GLN A 68 19.51 10.60 64.17
C GLN A 68 18.94 11.61 63.15
N VAL A 69 17.83 11.25 62.52
CA VAL A 69 17.07 12.12 61.61
C VAL A 69 15.60 12.17 62.05
N GLY A 70 14.95 13.31 61.85
CA GLY A 70 13.58 13.53 62.29
C GLY A 70 13.40 13.61 63.81
N ALA A 71 12.15 13.66 64.25
CA ALA A 71 11.80 13.79 65.66
C ALA A 71 11.94 12.44 66.38
N LEU A 72 12.54 12.46 67.58
CA LEU A 72 12.46 11.33 68.50
C LEU A 72 11.00 11.15 68.93
N LYS A 73 10.38 10.03 68.55
CA LYS A 73 9.05 9.68 69.04
C LYS A 73 9.18 9.08 70.44
N GLN A 74 8.28 9.49 71.33
CA GLN A 74 8.21 8.99 72.70
C GLN A 74 6.76 8.76 73.11
N TRP A 75 6.48 7.57 73.64
CA TRP A 75 5.16 7.20 74.12
C TRP A 75 5.17 6.92 75.61
N THR A 76 4.17 7.46 76.30
CA THR A 76 3.91 7.25 77.74
C THR A 76 2.56 6.59 77.99
N ALA A 77 1.93 6.08 76.94
CA ALA A 77 0.65 5.37 76.92
C ALA A 77 0.70 4.36 75.76
N PRO A 78 -0.24 3.40 75.66
CA PRO A 78 -0.33 2.49 74.51
C PRO A 78 -0.23 3.22 73.16
N ILE A 79 0.64 2.73 72.28
CA ILE A 79 0.91 3.32 70.96
C ILE A 79 -0.27 3.03 70.03
N ALA A 80 -0.80 4.06 69.36
CA ALA A 80 -1.87 3.89 68.37
C ALA A 80 -1.35 3.16 67.12
N ALA A 81 -2.21 2.39 66.46
CA ALA A 81 -1.81 1.52 65.34
C ALA A 81 -1.22 2.29 64.14
N ASP A 82 -1.56 3.57 64.00
CA ASP A 82 -1.14 4.48 62.93
C ASP A 82 0.06 5.37 63.30
N ASP A 83 0.62 5.23 64.50
CA ASP A 83 1.66 6.12 65.04
C ASP A 83 3.08 5.55 64.93
N TYR A 84 3.24 4.36 64.32
CA TYR A 84 4.52 3.67 64.10
C TYR A 84 5.29 4.20 62.90
N PHE A 85 5.65 5.49 62.93
CA PHE A 85 6.42 6.15 61.87
C PHE A 85 7.33 7.24 62.42
N VAL A 86 8.30 7.67 61.63
CA VAL A 86 9.04 8.93 61.84
C VAL A 86 9.06 9.68 60.52
N GLU A 87 8.92 11.00 60.56
CA GLU A 87 9.06 11.84 59.37
C GLU A 87 10.48 12.39 59.26
N ILE A 88 11.06 12.26 58.08
CA ILE A 88 12.30 12.93 57.70
C ILE A 88 11.94 14.35 57.23
N PRO A 89 12.45 15.41 57.87
CA PRO A 89 12.18 16.78 57.48
C PRO A 89 12.68 17.09 56.06
N VAL A 90 11.93 17.90 55.30
CA VAL A 90 12.28 18.30 53.92
C VAL A 90 13.69 18.90 53.79
N GLN A 91 14.21 19.54 54.85
CA GLN A 91 15.55 20.12 54.83
C GLN A 91 16.68 19.08 54.66
N ASP A 92 16.41 17.83 55.04
CA ASP A 92 17.34 16.71 54.96
C ASP A 92 17.22 15.96 53.61
N LEU A 93 16.20 16.29 52.80
CA LEU A 93 15.88 15.64 51.51
C LEU A 93 16.31 16.47 50.29
N LYS A 94 17.34 17.31 50.42
CA LYS A 94 17.70 18.34 49.41
C LYS A 94 18.83 17.98 48.45
N ASN A 95 19.50 16.86 48.67
CA ASN A 95 20.66 16.45 47.88
C ASN A 95 20.52 14.99 47.47
N ASP A 96 21.08 14.66 46.32
CA ASP A 96 21.20 13.27 45.87
C ASP A 96 21.95 12.45 46.92
N ALA A 97 21.37 11.33 47.30
CA ALA A 97 21.90 10.48 48.36
C ALA A 97 21.36 9.05 48.26
N THR A 98 22.16 8.08 48.71
CA THR A 98 21.73 6.68 48.85
C THR A 98 21.92 6.20 50.30
N PRO A 99 21.14 6.74 51.25
CA PRO A 99 21.34 6.48 52.67
C PRO A 99 20.81 5.11 53.11
N ASP A 100 21.39 4.60 54.20
CA ASP A 100 20.83 3.49 54.94
C ASP A 100 19.95 4.02 56.09
N LEU A 101 18.65 3.76 55.97
CA LEU A 101 17.68 4.02 57.03
C LEU A 101 17.65 2.85 58.01
N THR A 102 17.90 3.14 59.28
CA THR A 102 17.72 2.20 60.40
C THR A 102 16.90 2.87 61.49
N TYR A 103 16.24 2.10 62.34
CA TYR A 103 15.61 2.64 63.52
C TYR A 103 16.02 1.90 64.78
N ARG A 104 16.06 2.64 65.89
CA ARG A 104 16.31 2.10 67.23
C ARG A 104 15.07 2.25 68.08
N VAL A 105 14.62 1.14 68.65
CA VAL A 105 13.57 1.12 69.68
C VAL A 105 14.21 0.99 71.04
N LYS A 106 13.75 1.81 71.98
CA LYS A 106 13.98 1.61 73.41
C LYS A 106 12.68 1.22 74.08
N ALA A 107 12.60 -0.02 74.56
CA ALA A 107 11.42 -0.55 75.23
C ALA A 107 11.29 -0.02 76.67
N TYR A 108 10.12 -0.26 77.29
CA TYR A 108 9.81 0.22 78.65
C TYR A 108 10.82 -0.22 79.72
N ASN A 109 11.53 -1.33 79.48
CA ASN A 109 12.53 -1.91 80.38
C ASN A 109 13.96 -1.37 80.15
N GLY A 110 14.11 -0.43 79.22
CA GLY A 110 15.40 0.16 78.84
C GLY A 110 16.23 -0.68 77.89
N ALA A 111 15.75 -1.83 77.42
CA ALA A 111 16.39 -2.59 76.35
C ALA A 111 16.30 -1.79 75.04
N GLU A 112 17.43 -1.72 74.34
CA GLU A 112 17.54 -1.08 73.04
C GLU A 112 17.82 -2.14 71.97
N GLN A 113 17.19 -1.98 70.81
CA GLN A 113 17.34 -2.90 69.70
C GLN A 113 17.18 -2.14 68.38
N ASP A 114 18.07 -2.44 67.45
CA ASP A 114 18.13 -1.83 66.12
C ASP A 114 17.39 -2.66 65.07
N SER A 115 16.99 -2.00 63.98
CA SER A 115 16.46 -2.65 62.78
C SER A 115 17.56 -3.10 61.82
N ALA A 116 17.20 -3.97 60.89
CA ALA A 116 17.94 -4.11 59.64
C ALA A 116 17.88 -2.79 58.84
N PRO A 117 18.88 -2.48 57.99
CA PRO A 117 18.88 -1.28 57.17
C PRO A 117 17.92 -1.40 55.98
N LEU A 118 17.33 -0.27 55.60
CA LEU A 118 16.71 -0.03 54.29
C LEU A 118 17.56 1.00 53.54
N THR A 119 18.25 0.58 52.49
CA THR A 119 18.90 1.52 51.56
C THR A 119 17.83 2.16 50.68
N ILE A 120 17.73 3.49 50.65
CA ILE A 120 16.86 4.23 49.73
C ILE A 120 17.70 5.06 48.76
N THR A 121 17.09 5.52 47.67
CA THR A 121 17.74 6.44 46.73
C THR A 121 16.94 7.73 46.62
N LEU A 122 17.60 8.84 46.95
CA LEU A 122 17.14 10.19 46.67
C LEU A 122 17.84 10.67 45.41
N ASP A 123 17.07 10.91 44.36
CA ASP A 123 17.55 11.45 43.10
C ASP A 123 16.75 12.70 42.75
N LEU A 124 17.43 13.85 42.79
CA LEU A 124 16.91 15.17 42.50
C LEU A 124 17.54 15.75 41.22
N THR A 125 18.38 14.99 40.52
CA THR A 125 19.14 15.44 39.37
C THR A 125 18.71 14.71 38.11
N GLY A 126 17.91 15.39 37.29
CA GLY A 126 17.47 14.84 36.01
C GLY A 126 18.60 14.69 34.98
N PRO A 127 18.33 13.91 33.92
CA PRO A 127 19.34 13.56 32.93
C PRO A 127 19.78 14.79 32.13
N SER A 128 21.10 14.94 31.91
CA SER A 128 21.61 15.98 31.01
C SER A 128 21.59 15.49 29.57
N LEU A 129 20.92 16.22 28.69
CA LEU A 129 20.94 15.93 27.26
C LEU A 129 22.32 16.22 26.68
N GLY A 130 22.71 15.43 25.67
CA GLY A 130 24.00 15.51 25.00
C GLY A 130 24.12 16.63 23.96
N ALA A 131 24.87 16.34 22.89
CA ALA A 131 25.15 17.29 21.82
C ALA A 131 23.87 17.83 21.14
N ASP A 132 23.98 19.02 20.54
CA ASP A 132 22.88 19.73 19.85
C ASP A 132 21.58 19.85 20.66
N ARG A 133 21.70 19.93 21.99
CA ARG A 133 20.57 19.97 22.93
C ARG A 133 19.62 18.77 22.77
N GLY A 134 20.18 17.60 22.49
CA GLY A 134 19.43 16.35 22.38
C GLY A 134 18.51 16.26 21.17
N ALA A 135 18.82 16.92 20.05
CA ALA A 135 18.03 16.79 18.81
C ALA A 135 17.97 15.32 18.32
N LEU A 136 16.77 14.83 17.97
CA LEU A 136 16.61 13.50 17.37
C LEU A 136 17.47 13.35 16.10
N LEU A 137 18.05 12.17 15.90
CA LEU A 137 18.89 11.89 14.74
C LEU A 137 18.11 11.05 13.73
N PHE A 138 17.84 11.62 12.56
CA PHE A 138 17.21 10.93 11.43
C PHE A 138 18.26 10.54 10.40
N ASP A 139 17.92 9.55 9.57
CA ASP A 139 18.76 9.13 8.44
C ASP A 139 19.05 10.30 7.47
N ASP A 140 20.21 10.27 6.83
CA ASP A 140 20.67 11.33 5.91
C ASP A 140 19.68 11.57 4.75
N GLU A 141 18.98 10.52 4.29
CA GLU A 141 17.95 10.61 3.26
C GLU A 141 16.79 11.49 3.72
N VAL A 142 16.27 11.25 4.93
CA VAL A 142 15.18 12.05 5.54
C VAL A 142 15.61 13.49 5.74
N MET A 143 16.85 13.72 6.18
CA MET A 143 17.37 15.07 6.41
C MET A 143 17.61 15.84 5.11
N ARG A 144 17.97 15.16 4.02
CA ARG A 144 18.28 15.78 2.72
C ARG A 144 17.03 15.98 1.86
N ASP A 145 16.22 14.94 1.73
CA ASP A 145 15.13 14.84 0.75
C ASP A 145 13.75 14.98 1.42
N GLY A 146 13.67 14.88 2.75
CA GLY A 146 12.42 14.81 3.48
C GLY A 146 11.84 13.39 3.52
N ILE A 147 10.63 13.28 4.08
CA ILE A 147 9.85 12.03 4.09
C ILE A 147 8.94 12.05 2.86
N THR A 148 9.27 11.23 1.87
CA THR A 148 8.51 11.09 0.63
C THR A 148 7.63 9.84 0.63
N GLU A 149 6.71 9.74 -0.33
CA GLU A 149 5.91 8.52 -0.56
C GLU A 149 6.83 7.30 -0.76
N ASP A 150 7.86 7.45 -1.60
CA ASP A 150 8.85 6.42 -1.87
C ASP A 150 9.62 5.98 -0.61
N TYR A 151 9.99 6.95 0.23
CA TYR A 151 10.66 6.68 1.49
C TYR A 151 9.76 5.86 2.42
N LEU A 152 8.50 6.28 2.63
CA LEU A 152 7.56 5.55 3.50
C LEU A 152 7.25 4.14 2.98
N ASN A 153 7.14 3.96 1.66
CA ASN A 153 6.91 2.64 1.07
C ASN A 153 8.07 1.66 1.34
N ARG A 154 9.29 2.18 1.50
CA ARG A 154 10.48 1.38 1.86
C ARG A 154 10.70 1.28 3.36
N HIS A 155 10.23 2.27 4.12
CA HIS A 155 10.54 2.49 5.54
C HIS A 155 9.31 2.96 6.31
N ASP A 156 8.55 2.00 6.84
CA ASP A 156 7.48 2.22 7.80
C ASP A 156 7.73 1.32 9.02
N PRO A 157 7.98 1.89 10.22
CA PRO A 157 7.91 3.31 10.59
C PRO A 157 9.15 4.14 10.19
N VAL A 158 9.02 5.47 10.25
CA VAL A 158 10.17 6.37 10.19
C VAL A 158 10.90 6.35 11.52
N ILE A 159 12.18 5.97 11.48
CA ILE A 159 13.02 5.80 12.66
C ILE A 159 13.87 7.05 12.91
N ALA A 160 13.91 7.48 14.17
CA ALA A 160 14.92 8.39 14.68
C ALA A 160 15.68 7.75 15.84
N LEU A 161 16.96 8.09 15.99
CA LEU A 161 17.76 7.72 17.16
C LEU A 161 17.70 8.83 18.20
N LEU A 162 17.49 8.43 19.45
CA LEU A 162 17.71 9.30 20.59
C LEU A 162 19.24 9.47 20.78
N PRO A 163 19.77 10.71 20.81
CA PRO A 163 21.17 10.91 21.14
C PRO A 163 21.52 10.37 22.51
N ASP A 164 22.76 9.92 22.68
CA ASP A 164 23.29 9.57 24.00
C ASP A 164 23.12 10.75 24.97
N TYR A 165 22.47 10.47 26.09
CA TYR A 165 22.35 11.38 27.24
C TYR A 165 23.13 10.79 28.43
N GLN A 166 23.36 11.61 29.47
CA GLN A 166 24.14 11.17 30.63
C GLN A 166 23.53 9.90 31.25
N THR A 167 24.41 9.00 31.71
CA THR A 167 24.18 7.59 32.11
C THR A 167 22.72 7.15 32.17
N PHE A 168 22.29 6.44 31.14
CA PHE A 168 21.05 5.66 31.10
C PHE A 168 20.79 4.90 32.40
N VAL A 169 19.57 5.03 32.94
CA VAL A 169 19.09 4.23 34.06
C VAL A 169 17.82 3.49 33.64
N PRO A 170 17.72 2.17 33.88
CA PRO A 170 16.44 1.47 33.71
C PRO A 170 15.34 2.18 34.51
N GLY A 171 14.22 2.45 33.88
CA GLY A 171 13.08 3.17 34.45
C GLY A 171 12.89 4.59 33.92
N ASP A 172 13.87 5.16 33.21
CA ASP A 172 13.70 6.44 32.51
C ASP A 172 12.49 6.39 31.57
N HIS A 173 11.76 7.50 31.46
CA HIS A 173 10.53 7.59 30.68
C HIS A 173 10.68 8.62 29.55
N ILE A 174 10.50 8.16 28.32
CA ILE A 174 10.53 9.00 27.12
C ILE A 174 9.15 9.07 26.46
N ARG A 175 8.78 10.27 26.02
CA ARG A 175 7.58 10.53 25.21
C ARG A 175 7.97 11.32 23.98
N TRP A 176 7.52 10.94 22.79
CA TRP A 176 7.86 11.66 21.56
C TRP A 176 6.64 12.10 20.77
N PHE A 177 6.86 13.15 20.00
CA PHE A 177 5.81 13.97 19.40
C PHE A 177 6.11 14.24 17.94
N TRP A 178 5.05 14.40 17.16
CA TRP A 178 5.12 14.72 15.74
C TRP A 178 4.07 15.75 15.40
N ASP A 179 4.52 16.99 15.24
CA ASP A 179 3.65 18.16 15.22
C ASP A 179 3.59 18.84 13.86
N THR A 180 2.49 19.56 13.63
CA THR A 180 2.30 20.42 12.45
C THR A 180 2.79 21.86 12.70
N GLN A 181 2.92 22.25 13.97
CA GLN A 181 3.52 23.50 14.44
C GLN A 181 4.46 23.24 15.62
N LEU A 182 5.35 24.18 15.93
CA LEU A 182 6.29 24.03 17.04
C LEU A 182 5.56 23.83 18.38
N TYR A 183 5.88 22.74 19.08
CA TYR A 183 5.43 22.44 20.45
C TYR A 183 3.91 22.28 20.61
N GLU A 184 3.21 21.74 19.61
CA GLU A 184 1.81 21.31 19.77
C GLU A 184 1.69 20.11 20.72
N ASN A 185 2.75 19.31 20.83
CA ASN A 185 2.83 18.11 21.66
C ASN A 185 1.77 17.05 21.28
N ASN A 186 1.60 16.82 19.98
CA ASN A 186 0.83 15.70 19.46
C ASN A 186 1.61 14.41 19.70
N LEU A 187 1.26 13.72 20.78
CA LEU A 187 1.90 12.48 21.21
C LEU A 187 1.83 11.43 20.09
N VAL A 188 2.96 10.80 19.81
CA VAL A 188 3.05 9.63 18.94
C VAL A 188 3.05 8.38 19.81
N ALA A 189 4.02 8.29 20.72
CA ALA A 189 4.13 7.19 21.66
C ALA A 189 5.02 7.54 22.86
N GLU A 190 5.05 6.64 23.82
CA GLU A 190 5.87 6.72 25.03
C GLU A 190 6.49 5.37 25.37
N LYS A 191 7.63 5.38 26.08
CA LYS A 191 8.37 4.19 26.46
C LYS A 191 9.05 4.40 27.81
N VAL A 192 8.90 3.41 28.70
CA VAL A 192 9.77 3.25 29.88
C VAL A 192 10.95 2.40 29.46
N LEU A 193 12.15 2.88 29.72
CA LEU A 193 13.38 2.26 29.26
C LEU A 193 13.80 1.10 30.17
N GLU A 194 14.16 -0.02 29.57
CA GLU A 194 14.61 -1.23 30.25
C GLU A 194 16.09 -1.53 29.97
N GLN A 195 16.70 -2.36 30.81
CA GLN A 195 18.09 -2.78 30.61
C GLN A 195 18.26 -3.43 29.23
N GLY A 196 19.09 -2.82 28.38
CA GLY A 196 19.37 -3.31 27.02
C GLY A 196 18.68 -2.53 25.90
N ASP A 197 17.88 -1.51 26.23
CA ASP A 197 17.20 -0.64 25.25
C ASP A 197 18.13 0.34 24.50
N LEU A 198 19.44 0.33 24.80
CA LEU A 198 20.41 1.19 24.11
C LEU A 198 20.94 0.52 22.82
N PRO A 199 21.02 1.26 21.69
CA PRO A 199 20.56 2.64 21.50
C PRO A 199 19.02 2.74 21.41
N VAL A 200 18.45 3.82 21.95
CA VAL A 200 17.00 4.03 21.94
C VAL A 200 16.55 4.56 20.58
N THR A 201 15.63 3.83 19.95
CA THR A 201 14.93 4.28 18.74
C THR A 201 13.58 4.90 19.10
N VAL A 202 13.21 5.90 18.33
CA VAL A 202 11.91 6.56 18.31
C VAL A 202 11.26 6.22 16.98
N GLU A 203 10.06 5.65 17.03
CA GLU A 203 9.34 5.19 15.84
C GLU A 203 8.15 6.12 15.57
N ILE A 204 8.06 6.63 14.35
CA ILE A 204 6.95 7.46 13.87
C ILE A 204 6.24 6.66 12.77
N PRO A 205 5.09 6.03 13.08
CA PRO A 205 4.33 5.25 12.10
C PRO A 205 3.96 6.04 10.84
N GLY A 206 3.97 5.37 9.69
CA GLY A 206 3.63 5.98 8.40
C GLY A 206 2.19 6.52 8.37
N ASP A 207 1.23 5.85 9.01
CA ASP A 207 -0.15 6.33 9.14
C ASP A 207 -0.24 7.66 9.89
N VAL A 208 0.53 7.83 10.97
CA VAL A 208 0.65 9.09 11.71
C VAL A 208 1.17 10.23 10.83
N ILE A 209 2.12 9.94 9.93
CA ILE A 209 2.69 10.91 9.00
C ILE A 209 1.65 11.30 7.95
N LEU A 210 0.99 10.31 7.34
CA LEU A 210 -0.05 10.51 6.32
C LEU A 210 -1.27 11.26 6.88
N ASP A 211 -1.76 10.88 8.06
CA ASP A 211 -2.91 11.53 8.72
C ASP A 211 -2.65 13.00 9.03
N ARG A 212 -1.38 13.33 9.31
CA ARG A 212 -0.96 14.71 9.59
C ARG A 212 -0.54 15.46 8.32
N GLY A 213 -0.49 14.79 7.16
CA GLY A 213 -0.31 15.37 5.84
C GLY A 213 1.07 15.95 5.54
N ASP A 214 1.20 16.54 4.35
CA ASP A 214 2.45 17.10 3.83
C ASP A 214 2.81 18.49 4.37
N GLY A 215 4.07 18.86 4.20
CA GLY A 215 4.64 20.15 4.62
C GLY A 215 5.69 20.01 5.72
N ALA A 216 6.05 21.13 6.34
CA ALA A 216 6.99 21.14 7.45
C ALA A 216 6.39 20.44 8.68
N ARG A 217 7.10 19.47 9.25
CA ARG A 217 6.73 18.74 10.47
C ARG A 217 7.83 18.85 11.51
N PHE A 218 7.45 18.74 12.77
CA PHE A 218 8.32 19.02 13.90
C PHE A 218 8.37 17.79 14.82
N ALA A 219 9.55 17.19 14.94
CA ALA A 219 9.79 16.03 15.80
C ALA A 219 10.58 16.43 17.04
N HIS A 220 10.12 16.00 18.21
CA HIS A 220 10.83 16.15 19.48
C HIS A 220 10.40 15.10 20.49
N TYR A 221 11.05 15.07 21.65
CA TYR A 221 10.68 14.22 22.77
C TYR A 221 10.76 14.98 24.09
N LEU A 222 10.27 14.34 25.16
CA LEU A 222 10.50 14.71 26.55
C LEU A 222 11.04 13.48 27.27
N LEU A 223 12.05 13.69 28.11
CA LEU A 223 12.72 12.65 28.89
C LEU A 223 12.64 13.01 30.38
N CYS A 224 12.20 12.04 31.19
CA CYS A 224 12.30 12.07 32.63
C CYS A 224 13.07 10.84 33.12
N ASP A 225 13.84 10.95 34.19
CA ASP A 225 14.41 9.77 34.84
C ASP A 225 13.34 8.96 35.60
N TYR A 226 13.78 7.83 36.19
CA TYR A 226 12.89 6.99 36.99
C TYR A 226 12.31 7.70 38.22
N ALA A 227 13.05 8.61 38.86
CA ALA A 227 12.58 9.39 40.01
C ALA A 227 11.58 10.50 39.63
N GLY A 228 11.47 10.82 38.33
CA GLY A 228 10.57 11.82 37.77
C GLY A 228 11.22 13.18 37.52
N ASN A 229 12.54 13.30 37.58
CA ASN A 229 13.23 14.54 37.23
C ASN A 229 13.26 14.71 35.70
N PRO A 230 12.86 15.89 35.17
CA PRO A 230 12.95 16.15 33.74
C PRO A 230 14.41 16.34 33.31
N SER A 231 14.68 16.05 32.05
CA SER A 231 15.99 16.31 31.46
C SER A 231 16.39 17.79 31.47
N THR A 232 17.69 18.07 31.34
CA THR A 232 18.22 19.43 31.16
C THR A 232 18.89 19.56 29.78
N PRO A 233 18.42 20.48 28.90
CA PRO A 233 17.22 21.30 29.03
C PRO A 233 15.92 20.47 29.02
N VAL A 234 14.86 20.98 29.65
CA VAL A 234 13.53 20.31 29.73
C VAL A 234 12.94 20.05 28.35
N GLU A 235 13.18 20.97 27.42
CA GLU A 235 12.75 20.86 26.03
C GLU A 235 13.99 20.63 25.15
N PRO A 236 14.17 19.41 24.61
CA PRO A 236 15.15 19.11 23.58
C PRO A 236 14.94 19.98 22.34
N LYS A 237 15.98 20.08 21.51
CA LYS A 237 15.85 20.79 20.23
C LYS A 237 14.89 20.05 19.29
N VAL A 238 13.91 20.79 18.78
CA VAL A 238 12.98 20.31 17.76
C VAL A 238 13.70 20.14 16.42
N VAL A 239 13.44 19.01 15.76
CA VAL A 239 13.91 18.73 14.41
C VAL A 239 12.77 19.03 13.43
N GLN A 240 13.01 19.93 12.49
CA GLN A 240 12.07 20.21 11.42
C GLN A 240 12.39 19.32 10.22
N LEU A 241 11.40 18.57 9.75
CA LEU A 241 11.46 17.73 8.55
C LEU A 241 10.47 18.23 7.51
N GLN A 242 10.78 18.02 6.23
CA GLN A 242 9.82 18.23 5.15
C GLN A 242 9.13 16.90 4.85
N VAL A 243 7.80 16.92 4.72
CA VAL A 243 6.99 15.78 4.28
C VAL A 243 6.38 16.09 2.92
N ASP A 244 6.50 15.14 2.00
CA ASP A 244 5.89 15.12 0.67
C ASP A 244 5.48 13.67 0.36
N ALA A 245 4.65 13.13 1.24
CA ALA A 245 4.32 11.71 1.34
C ALA A 245 2.93 11.38 0.79
N ALA A 246 2.09 12.38 0.52
CA ALA A 246 0.83 12.14 -0.16
C ALA A 246 1.10 11.60 -1.58
N PRO A 247 0.38 10.54 -2.00
CA PRO A 247 0.49 10.03 -3.36
C PRO A 247 0.21 11.13 -4.37
N VAL A 248 1.11 11.33 -5.33
CA VAL A 248 0.86 12.28 -6.42
C VAL A 248 -0.38 11.81 -7.19
N PRO A 249 -1.46 12.61 -7.27
CA PRO A 249 -2.70 12.17 -7.91
C PRO A 249 -2.47 11.80 -9.38
N ARG A 250 -2.79 10.55 -9.73
CA ARG A 250 -2.75 10.06 -11.13
C ARG A 250 -4.11 10.23 -11.80
N ASP A 251 -4.09 10.60 -13.07
CA ASP A 251 -5.28 10.57 -13.91
C ASP A 251 -5.45 9.18 -14.53
N LEU A 252 -6.12 8.29 -13.78
CA LEU A 252 -6.46 6.93 -14.22
C LEU A 252 -7.84 6.86 -14.90
N SER A 253 -8.29 7.96 -15.51
CA SER A 253 -9.52 7.96 -16.32
C SER A 253 -9.36 7.09 -17.58
N TRP A 254 -10.47 6.80 -18.26
CA TRP A 254 -10.46 5.99 -19.47
C TRP A 254 -9.67 6.67 -20.59
N PRO A 255 -8.95 5.91 -21.44
CA PRO A 255 -8.28 6.49 -22.59
C PRO A 255 -9.28 6.93 -23.67
N GLU A 256 -8.86 7.86 -24.52
CA GLU A 256 -9.61 8.26 -25.72
C GLU A 256 -9.23 7.37 -26.90
N VAL A 257 -10.21 6.95 -27.71
CA VAL A 257 -9.98 6.11 -28.89
C VAL A 257 -10.27 6.92 -30.14
N SER A 258 -9.28 7.04 -31.03
CA SER A 258 -9.43 7.79 -32.28
C SER A 258 -10.59 7.26 -33.12
N HIS A 259 -11.29 8.12 -33.84
CA HIS A 259 -12.45 7.79 -34.68
C HIS A 259 -13.70 7.29 -33.93
N ALA A 260 -13.62 7.01 -32.62
CA ALA A 260 -14.80 6.68 -31.83
C ALA A 260 -15.57 7.95 -31.45
N VAL A 261 -16.90 7.86 -31.42
CA VAL A 261 -17.80 8.99 -31.12
C VAL A 261 -18.54 8.72 -29.81
N GLY A 262 -18.60 9.74 -28.96
CA GLY A 262 -19.25 9.74 -27.65
C GLY A 262 -18.33 10.28 -26.56
N GLU A 263 -18.91 10.77 -25.47
CA GLU A 263 -18.18 11.39 -24.36
C GLU A 263 -18.18 10.49 -23.10
N GLU A 264 -19.19 9.65 -22.95
CA GLU A 264 -19.34 8.71 -21.83
C GLU A 264 -18.38 7.51 -21.93
N GLN A 265 -18.35 6.67 -20.88
CA GLN A 265 -17.50 5.48 -20.83
C GLN A 265 -17.66 4.55 -22.05
N GLN A 266 -18.88 4.47 -22.60
CA GLN A 266 -19.14 3.75 -23.84
C GLN A 266 -19.15 4.69 -25.04
N VAL A 267 -18.35 4.37 -26.06
CA VAL A 267 -18.28 5.06 -27.35
C VAL A 267 -18.60 4.12 -28.50
N VAL A 268 -18.90 4.69 -29.67
CA VAL A 268 -19.19 3.95 -30.88
C VAL A 268 -18.07 4.13 -31.89
N LEU A 269 -17.55 3.03 -32.43
CA LEU A 269 -16.57 3.03 -33.52
C LEU A 269 -17.23 2.45 -34.78
N ASP A 270 -17.37 3.28 -35.82
CA ASP A 270 -17.88 2.82 -37.11
C ASP A 270 -16.76 2.21 -37.96
N LEU A 271 -16.72 0.87 -38.01
CA LEU A 271 -15.72 0.14 -38.78
C LEU A 271 -15.83 0.35 -40.31
N ASN A 272 -16.94 0.89 -40.80
CA ASN A 272 -17.16 1.12 -42.23
C ASN A 272 -16.46 2.42 -42.70
N SER A 273 -16.32 3.40 -41.81
CA SER A 273 -15.63 4.68 -42.07
C SER A 273 -14.17 4.49 -42.48
N ARG A 274 -13.68 5.32 -43.43
CA ARG A 274 -12.30 5.23 -43.94
C ARG A 274 -11.30 5.68 -42.87
N MET A 275 -10.60 4.74 -42.24
CA MET A 275 -9.52 4.99 -41.27
C MET A 275 -8.17 4.78 -41.94
N THR A 276 -7.22 5.66 -41.66
CA THR A 276 -5.81 5.53 -42.10
C THR A 276 -4.85 5.30 -40.94
N TYR A 277 -5.32 5.45 -39.71
CA TYR A 277 -4.61 5.18 -38.47
C TYR A 277 -5.63 4.79 -37.39
N MET A 278 -5.15 4.23 -36.28
CA MET A 278 -5.93 4.02 -35.08
C MET A 278 -5.02 4.26 -33.88
N ARG A 279 -5.45 5.08 -32.94
CA ARG A 279 -4.69 5.42 -31.75
C ARG A 279 -5.55 5.42 -30.51
N VAL A 280 -4.88 5.09 -29.42
CA VAL A 280 -5.39 5.23 -28.06
C VAL A 280 -4.59 6.34 -27.39
N LYS A 281 -5.28 7.38 -26.92
CA LYS A 281 -4.67 8.50 -26.22
C LYS A 281 -4.87 8.35 -24.72
N VAL A 282 -3.76 8.33 -24.00
CA VAL A 282 -3.72 8.21 -22.55
C VAL A 282 -3.72 9.61 -21.92
N PRO A 283 -4.39 9.83 -20.77
CA PRO A 283 -4.33 11.11 -20.06
C PRO A 283 -2.90 11.53 -19.73
N THR A 284 -2.59 12.81 -19.88
CA THR A 284 -1.22 13.35 -19.65
C THR A 284 -0.75 13.24 -18.20
N GLY A 285 -1.69 13.20 -17.24
CA GLY A 285 -1.42 13.00 -15.81
C GLY A 285 -1.45 11.54 -15.36
N ALA A 286 -1.50 10.58 -16.28
CA ALA A 286 -1.58 9.16 -15.94
C ALA A 286 -0.29 8.63 -15.28
N ALA A 287 0.87 9.08 -15.75
CA ALA A 287 2.18 8.59 -15.33
C ALA A 287 3.10 9.73 -14.90
N LEU A 288 3.91 9.47 -13.87
CA LEU A 288 4.97 10.34 -13.39
C LEU A 288 6.26 10.16 -14.21
N PRO A 289 7.21 11.11 -14.14
CA PRO A 289 8.49 10.98 -14.83
C PRO A 289 9.23 9.68 -14.47
N GLY A 290 9.57 8.89 -15.48
CA GLY A 290 10.30 7.62 -15.33
C GLY A 290 9.41 6.37 -15.34
N GLU A 291 8.11 6.52 -15.06
CA GLU A 291 7.15 5.42 -15.11
C GLU A 291 6.87 4.97 -16.55
N THR A 292 6.43 3.72 -16.70
CA THR A 292 6.09 3.15 -18.00
C THR A 292 4.59 2.94 -18.13
N ILE A 293 4.04 3.36 -19.27
CA ILE A 293 2.64 3.13 -19.62
C ILE A 293 2.56 1.97 -20.61
N GLU A 294 1.57 1.10 -20.42
CA GLU A 294 1.22 0.04 -21.36
C GLU A 294 -0.26 0.12 -21.72
N VAL A 295 -0.56 0.18 -23.02
CA VAL A 295 -1.92 0.25 -23.55
C VAL A 295 -2.39 -1.11 -24.00
N PHE A 296 -3.64 -1.44 -23.65
CA PHE A 296 -4.32 -2.68 -23.98
C PHE A 296 -5.52 -2.41 -24.88
N TRP A 297 -5.49 -2.98 -26.09
CA TRP A 297 -6.59 -3.01 -27.05
C TRP A 297 -7.21 -4.39 -27.02
N GLY A 298 -8.33 -4.53 -26.31
CA GLY A 298 -9.04 -5.80 -26.13
C GLY A 298 -8.42 -6.69 -25.06
N GLU A 299 -9.11 -7.80 -24.76
CA GLU A 299 -8.66 -8.76 -23.77
C GLU A 299 -7.37 -9.46 -24.25
N PRO A 300 -6.26 -9.39 -23.49
CA PRO A 300 -5.00 -10.03 -23.87
C PRO A 300 -5.17 -11.51 -24.22
N GLY A 301 -4.55 -11.94 -25.31
CA GLY A 301 -4.61 -13.33 -25.79
C GLY A 301 -5.84 -13.66 -26.63
N ARG A 302 -6.80 -12.73 -26.81
CA ARG A 302 -7.90 -12.88 -27.78
C ARG A 302 -7.50 -12.47 -29.19
N VAL A 303 -8.23 -12.96 -30.18
CA VAL A 303 -8.04 -12.56 -31.58
C VAL A 303 -8.30 -11.05 -31.73
N GLY A 304 -7.37 -10.36 -32.38
CA GLY A 304 -7.43 -8.90 -32.52
C GLY A 304 -7.03 -8.12 -31.26
N SER A 305 -6.58 -8.80 -30.19
CA SER A 305 -5.96 -8.09 -29.06
C SER A 305 -4.59 -7.53 -29.47
N TYR A 306 -4.22 -6.41 -28.85
CA TYR A 306 -2.93 -5.76 -29.06
C TYR A 306 -2.49 -5.03 -27.79
N GLN A 307 -1.18 -5.02 -27.55
CA GLN A 307 -0.55 -4.42 -26.38
C GLN A 307 0.68 -3.66 -26.82
N THR A 308 0.89 -2.45 -26.31
CA THR A 308 2.05 -1.63 -26.65
C THR A 308 2.40 -0.64 -25.54
N SER A 309 3.69 -0.46 -25.31
CA SER A 309 4.26 0.63 -24.50
C SER A 309 4.96 1.70 -25.36
N ALA A 310 4.98 1.52 -26.69
CA ALA A 310 5.59 2.47 -27.61
C ALA A 310 4.58 3.54 -28.03
N GLU A 311 4.91 4.80 -27.72
CA GLU A 311 4.17 5.96 -28.24
C GLU A 311 4.28 6.06 -29.76
N ALA A 312 3.22 6.57 -30.38
CA ALA A 312 3.17 6.88 -31.79
C ALA A 312 4.16 8.00 -32.12
N SER A 313 4.98 7.79 -33.14
CA SER A 313 6.02 8.73 -33.53
C SER A 313 5.47 10.14 -33.79
N GLY A 314 5.86 11.10 -32.96
CA GLY A 314 5.44 12.50 -33.05
C GLY A 314 4.11 12.84 -32.36
N PHE A 315 3.52 11.89 -31.64
CA PHE A 315 2.25 12.05 -30.92
C PHE A 315 2.42 11.56 -29.46
N PRO A 316 2.87 12.44 -28.55
CA PRO A 316 3.10 12.06 -27.15
C PRO A 316 1.79 11.62 -26.50
N HIS A 317 1.86 10.59 -25.65
CA HIS A 317 0.73 9.92 -24.99
C HIS A 317 -0.31 9.28 -25.92
N GLU A 318 -0.04 9.18 -27.22
CA GLU A 318 -0.86 8.40 -28.16
C GLU A 318 -0.13 7.12 -28.55
N TYR A 319 -0.86 6.01 -28.63
CA TYR A 319 -0.32 4.68 -28.89
C TYR A 319 -0.95 4.13 -30.16
N GLU A 320 -0.14 3.77 -31.15
CA GLU A 320 -0.61 3.29 -32.45
C GLU A 320 -1.11 1.85 -32.36
N ILE A 321 -2.34 1.62 -32.84
CA ILE A 321 -2.96 0.31 -32.94
C ILE A 321 -2.96 -0.11 -34.41
N PRO A 322 -2.39 -1.27 -34.76
CA PRO A 322 -2.40 -1.75 -36.15
C PRO A 322 -3.83 -1.94 -36.66
N LEU A 323 -4.10 -1.47 -37.88
CA LEU A 323 -5.46 -1.49 -38.46
C LEU A 323 -6.03 -2.91 -38.67
N ASP A 324 -5.17 -3.91 -38.80
CA ASP A 324 -5.56 -5.33 -38.89
C ASP A 324 -6.10 -5.91 -37.56
N ARG A 325 -5.92 -5.20 -36.44
CA ARG A 325 -6.47 -5.55 -35.11
C ARG A 325 -7.91 -5.05 -34.89
N ILE A 326 -8.47 -4.32 -35.85
CA ILE A 326 -9.79 -3.68 -35.71
C ILE A 326 -10.93 -4.62 -36.10
N ALA A 327 -10.81 -5.29 -37.26
CA ALA A 327 -11.88 -6.13 -37.81
C ALA A 327 -12.36 -7.27 -36.89
N PRO A 328 -11.50 -7.94 -36.08
CA PRO A 328 -11.94 -8.99 -35.15
C PRO A 328 -13.00 -8.55 -34.12
N HIS A 329 -13.13 -7.24 -33.89
CA HIS A 329 -14.10 -6.66 -32.97
C HIS A 329 -15.42 -6.26 -33.64
N SER A 330 -15.60 -6.53 -34.94
CA SER A 330 -16.82 -6.19 -35.70
C SER A 330 -18.10 -6.70 -35.04
N GLY A 331 -19.01 -5.79 -34.69
CA GLY A 331 -20.27 -6.11 -34.05
C GLY A 331 -20.17 -6.39 -32.54
N LYS A 332 -19.01 -6.17 -31.92
CA LYS A 332 -18.74 -6.46 -30.50
C LYS A 332 -18.48 -5.18 -29.71
N VAL A 333 -18.46 -5.32 -28.38
CA VAL A 333 -17.95 -4.29 -27.47
C VAL A 333 -16.51 -4.65 -27.11
N LEU A 334 -15.59 -3.77 -27.48
CA LEU A 334 -14.16 -3.84 -27.20
C LEU A 334 -13.85 -3.09 -25.91
N THR A 335 -13.02 -3.66 -25.05
CA THR A 335 -12.49 -2.99 -23.85
C THR A 335 -11.10 -2.43 -24.14
N VAL A 336 -10.89 -1.15 -23.87
CA VAL A 336 -9.59 -0.47 -24.02
C VAL A 336 -9.20 0.18 -22.69
N TYR A 337 -7.99 -0.07 -22.22
CA TYR A 337 -7.46 0.49 -20.97
C TYR A 337 -5.94 0.61 -21.04
N PHE A 338 -5.33 1.21 -20.02
CA PHE A 338 -3.88 1.26 -19.87
C PHE A 338 -3.46 0.91 -18.44
N GLU A 339 -2.21 0.53 -18.28
CA GLU A 339 -1.57 0.29 -16.99
C GLU A 339 -0.33 1.17 -16.87
N VAL A 340 -0.06 1.66 -15.66
CA VAL A 340 1.13 2.44 -15.32
C VAL A 340 1.93 1.65 -14.31
N THR A 341 3.19 1.36 -14.63
CA THR A 341 4.11 0.68 -13.72
C THR A 341 5.05 1.70 -13.08
N GLU A 342 5.06 1.73 -11.76
CA GLU A 342 5.93 2.60 -10.97
C GLU A 342 7.41 2.24 -11.17
N THR A 343 8.26 3.27 -11.20
CA THR A 343 9.72 3.06 -11.32
C THR A 343 10.28 2.39 -10.06
N THR A 344 9.77 2.77 -8.89
CA THR A 344 10.15 2.21 -7.60
C THR A 344 9.05 1.31 -7.08
N GLY A 345 9.41 0.15 -6.50
CA GLY A 345 8.44 -0.83 -6.00
C GLY A 345 7.77 -1.69 -7.09
N GLY A 346 7.62 -1.16 -8.31
CA GLY A 346 7.05 -1.90 -9.44
C GLY A 346 5.54 -2.17 -9.31
N ASN A 347 4.84 -1.36 -8.52
CA ASN A 347 3.39 -1.44 -8.43
C ASN A 347 2.75 -1.07 -9.78
N VAL A 348 1.62 -1.71 -10.07
CA VAL A 348 0.88 -1.50 -11.31
C VAL A 348 -0.45 -0.83 -11.01
N HIS A 349 -0.71 0.28 -11.66
CA HIS A 349 -1.95 1.06 -11.58
C HIS A 349 -2.75 0.90 -12.87
N THR A 350 -3.95 0.32 -12.79
CA THR A 350 -4.83 0.11 -13.94
C THR A 350 -5.82 1.25 -14.10
N SER A 351 -5.98 1.75 -15.33
CA SER A 351 -6.97 2.77 -15.66
C SER A 351 -8.41 2.26 -15.61
N LEU A 352 -9.38 3.17 -15.56
CA LEU A 352 -10.74 2.84 -15.95
C LEU A 352 -10.76 2.37 -17.42
N SER A 353 -11.65 1.42 -17.72
CA SER A 353 -11.80 0.92 -19.08
C SER A 353 -12.75 1.78 -19.92
N ARG A 354 -12.35 2.09 -21.14
CA ARG A 354 -13.22 2.59 -22.22
C ARG A 354 -13.90 1.39 -22.89
N LEU A 355 -15.22 1.47 -23.05
CA LEU A 355 -15.99 0.47 -23.79
C LEU A 355 -16.27 1.00 -25.20
N VAL A 356 -15.84 0.26 -26.23
CA VAL A 356 -15.96 0.68 -27.63
C VAL A 356 -16.92 -0.27 -28.34
N LEU A 357 -18.15 0.18 -28.60
CA LEU A 357 -19.09 -0.54 -29.45
C LEU A 357 -18.65 -0.41 -30.90
N CYS A 358 -18.10 -1.48 -31.45
CA CYS A 358 -17.68 -1.56 -32.84
C CYS A 358 -18.87 -1.96 -33.71
N LEU A 359 -19.30 -1.07 -34.62
CA LEU A 359 -20.39 -1.38 -35.55
C LEU A 359 -19.99 -2.53 -36.49
N PRO A 360 -20.93 -3.38 -36.92
CA PRO A 360 -20.64 -4.45 -37.88
C PRO A 360 -19.99 -3.92 -39.16
N LEU A 361 -18.88 -4.55 -39.57
CA LEU A 361 -18.20 -4.28 -40.83
C LEU A 361 -18.94 -5.00 -41.97
N ASN A 362 -19.72 -4.24 -42.74
CA ASN A 362 -20.55 -4.75 -43.82
C ASN A 362 -20.72 -3.78 -45.01
N GLN A 363 -20.00 -2.65 -45.01
CA GLN A 363 -20.00 -1.66 -46.09
C GLN A 363 -18.58 -1.38 -46.58
N GLY A 364 -18.46 -0.90 -47.83
CA GLY A 364 -17.16 -0.61 -48.44
C GLY A 364 -16.31 -1.85 -48.75
N LEU A 365 -16.91 -3.04 -48.70
CA LEU A 365 -16.28 -4.31 -49.01
C LEU A 365 -16.43 -4.63 -50.52
N PRO A 366 -15.45 -5.30 -51.16
CA PRO A 366 -15.48 -5.61 -52.58
C PRO A 366 -16.61 -6.60 -52.92
N ARG A 367 -17.22 -6.44 -54.09
CA ARG A 367 -18.18 -7.43 -54.62
C ARG A 367 -17.39 -8.62 -55.19
N PRO A 368 -17.82 -9.87 -54.98
CA PRO A 368 -17.23 -11.02 -55.67
C PRO A 368 -17.49 -10.93 -57.17
N ASP A 369 -16.59 -11.50 -57.96
CA ASP A 369 -16.68 -11.56 -59.42
C ASP A 369 -16.50 -13.01 -59.90
N VAL A 370 -16.97 -13.31 -61.11
CA VAL A 370 -16.88 -14.65 -61.69
C VAL A 370 -16.42 -14.64 -63.15
N HIS A 371 -15.64 -15.66 -63.51
CA HIS A 371 -15.12 -15.85 -64.85
C HIS A 371 -15.29 -17.31 -65.34
N PRO A 372 -15.75 -17.54 -66.59
CA PRO A 372 -16.22 -16.55 -67.56
C PRO A 372 -17.65 -16.06 -67.27
N SER A 373 -17.89 -14.77 -67.50
CA SER A 373 -19.22 -14.16 -67.52
C SER A 373 -19.28 -13.05 -68.58
N SER A 374 -20.48 -12.74 -69.07
CA SER A 374 -20.73 -11.67 -70.04
C SER A 374 -22.04 -10.96 -69.72
N ASN A 375 -22.00 -9.63 -69.53
CA ASN A 375 -23.17 -8.80 -69.20
C ASN A 375 -23.99 -9.38 -68.02
N ASP A 376 -23.33 -9.62 -66.88
CA ASP A 376 -23.92 -10.22 -65.68
C ASP A 376 -24.62 -11.58 -65.93
N THR A 377 -24.16 -12.33 -66.94
CA THR A 377 -24.69 -13.66 -67.29
C THR A 377 -23.57 -14.67 -67.40
N VAL A 378 -23.76 -15.83 -66.79
CA VAL A 378 -22.92 -17.02 -66.95
C VAL A 378 -23.57 -17.96 -67.96
N TYR A 379 -22.84 -18.28 -69.02
CA TYR A 379 -23.25 -19.26 -70.04
C TYR A 379 -22.55 -20.59 -69.77
N LEU A 380 -23.31 -21.66 -69.51
CA LEU A 380 -22.77 -22.99 -69.16
C LEU A 380 -21.90 -23.59 -70.26
N SER A 381 -22.17 -23.24 -71.52
CA SER A 381 -21.34 -23.57 -72.68
C SER A 381 -19.92 -23.01 -72.58
N GLN A 382 -19.74 -21.86 -71.90
CA GLN A 382 -18.44 -21.21 -71.70
C GLN A 382 -17.74 -21.66 -70.41
N VAL A 383 -18.48 -22.16 -69.41
CA VAL A 383 -17.89 -22.62 -68.15
C VAL A 383 -16.94 -23.81 -68.42
N PRO A 384 -15.66 -23.72 -68.04
CA PRO A 384 -14.69 -24.81 -68.15
C PRO A 384 -15.13 -26.10 -67.44
N ALA A 385 -14.54 -27.23 -67.82
CA ALA A 385 -14.86 -28.53 -67.22
C ALA A 385 -14.53 -28.59 -65.72
N ASP A 386 -13.50 -27.87 -65.28
CA ASP A 386 -13.04 -27.75 -63.90
C ASP A 386 -13.82 -26.70 -63.09
N GLY A 387 -14.70 -25.90 -63.70
CA GLY A 387 -15.69 -25.07 -63.01
C GLY A 387 -15.66 -23.59 -63.38
N LEU A 388 -16.58 -22.84 -62.76
CA LEU A 388 -16.68 -21.38 -62.85
C LEU A 388 -15.76 -20.76 -61.80
N THR A 389 -14.77 -19.99 -62.23
CA THR A 389 -13.85 -19.28 -61.32
C THR A 389 -14.57 -18.16 -60.60
N ILE A 390 -14.28 -18.00 -59.30
CA ILE A 390 -14.81 -16.95 -58.45
C ILE A 390 -13.62 -16.21 -57.83
N THR A 391 -13.63 -14.89 -57.95
CA THR A 391 -12.59 -14.02 -57.39
C THR A 391 -13.20 -13.01 -56.44
N LEU A 392 -12.43 -12.57 -55.45
CA LEU A 392 -12.80 -11.49 -54.55
C LEU A 392 -11.54 -10.68 -54.25
N ALA A 393 -11.54 -9.40 -54.62
CA ALA A 393 -10.40 -8.52 -54.36
C ALA A 393 -10.06 -8.46 -52.86
N ALA A 394 -8.81 -8.17 -52.53
CA ALA A 394 -8.41 -7.90 -51.15
C ALA A 394 -9.28 -6.79 -50.55
N TRP A 395 -9.75 -6.99 -49.33
CA TRP A 395 -10.68 -6.09 -48.68
C TRP A 395 -10.06 -5.33 -47.52
N LYS A 396 -10.80 -4.33 -47.04
CA LYS A 396 -10.41 -3.51 -45.90
C LYS A 396 -10.15 -4.38 -44.67
N TYR A 397 -9.00 -4.16 -44.02
CA TYR A 397 -8.55 -4.89 -42.83
C TYR A 397 -8.36 -6.41 -43.05
N ILE A 398 -8.20 -6.88 -44.29
CA ILE A 398 -7.93 -8.29 -44.57
C ILE A 398 -6.72 -8.80 -43.77
N HIS A 399 -6.89 -9.94 -43.10
CA HIS A 399 -5.86 -10.56 -42.27
C HIS A 399 -5.98 -12.09 -42.32
N ALA A 400 -4.87 -12.80 -42.06
CA ALA A 400 -4.82 -14.28 -42.10
C ALA A 400 -5.69 -14.95 -41.02
N ASP A 401 -6.10 -14.19 -40.00
CA ASP A 401 -7.02 -14.64 -38.96
C ASP A 401 -8.48 -14.74 -39.44
N HIS A 402 -8.81 -14.21 -40.61
CA HIS A 402 -10.17 -14.30 -41.14
C HIS A 402 -10.50 -15.72 -41.59
N ARG A 403 -11.79 -16.08 -41.52
CA ARG A 403 -12.35 -17.31 -42.10
C ARG A 403 -13.40 -16.95 -43.12
N VAL A 404 -13.33 -17.54 -44.30
CA VAL A 404 -14.23 -17.25 -45.42
C VAL A 404 -15.09 -18.47 -45.74
N THR A 405 -16.40 -18.27 -45.76
CA THR A 405 -17.36 -19.21 -46.33
C THR A 405 -17.95 -18.59 -47.59
N LEU A 406 -17.78 -19.29 -48.72
CA LEU A 406 -18.26 -18.84 -50.02
C LEU A 406 -19.29 -19.84 -50.52
N VAL A 407 -20.51 -19.35 -50.73
CA VAL A 407 -21.64 -20.16 -51.17
C VAL A 407 -22.13 -19.67 -52.52
N VAL A 408 -22.22 -20.59 -53.47
CA VAL A 408 -22.88 -20.36 -54.75
C VAL A 408 -24.24 -21.02 -54.71
N GLY A 409 -25.28 -20.30 -55.11
CA GLY A 409 -26.65 -20.79 -55.00
C GLY A 409 -27.52 -20.40 -56.19
N GLY A 410 -28.57 -21.18 -56.40
CA GLY A 410 -29.64 -20.90 -57.36
C GLY A 410 -30.87 -21.72 -57.01
N VAL A 411 -31.72 -21.95 -58.01
CA VAL A 411 -32.91 -22.80 -57.88
C VAL A 411 -32.69 -24.05 -58.71
N ASP A 412 -32.95 -25.24 -58.16
CA ASP A 412 -32.86 -26.49 -58.90
C ASP A 412 -34.01 -26.68 -59.90
N THR A 413 -33.96 -27.74 -60.70
CA THR A 413 -34.99 -28.07 -61.69
C THR A 413 -36.39 -28.31 -61.09
N GLN A 414 -36.48 -28.61 -59.79
CA GLN A 414 -37.72 -28.83 -59.04
C GLN A 414 -38.28 -27.53 -58.42
N GLY A 415 -37.55 -26.41 -58.51
CA GLY A 415 -37.98 -25.15 -57.92
C GLY A 415 -37.54 -24.94 -56.47
N GLN A 416 -36.67 -25.80 -55.94
CA GLN A 416 -36.14 -25.66 -54.58
C GLN A 416 -34.80 -24.90 -54.59
N PRO A 417 -34.48 -24.13 -53.54
CA PRO A 417 -33.16 -23.54 -53.38
C PRO A 417 -32.08 -24.64 -53.33
N SER A 418 -31.01 -24.45 -54.10
CA SER A 418 -29.87 -25.36 -54.12
C SER A 418 -28.57 -24.58 -54.04
N THR A 419 -27.65 -25.04 -53.21
CA THR A 419 -26.38 -24.35 -52.91
C THR A 419 -25.20 -25.31 -52.98
N GLN A 420 -24.05 -24.77 -53.35
CA GLN A 420 -22.73 -25.37 -53.22
C GLN A 420 -21.88 -24.47 -52.32
N GLU A 421 -21.39 -25.03 -51.22
CA GLU A 421 -20.30 -24.43 -50.45
C GLU A 421 -19.00 -24.64 -51.24
N VAL A 422 -18.51 -23.58 -51.86
CA VAL A 422 -17.25 -23.61 -52.63
C VAL A 422 -16.06 -23.54 -51.67
N LEU A 423 -16.19 -22.72 -50.63
CA LEU A 423 -15.28 -22.66 -49.51
C LEU A 423 -16.10 -22.73 -48.23
N LYS A 424 -15.58 -23.46 -47.25
CA LYS A 424 -16.17 -23.58 -45.93
C LYS A 424 -15.09 -23.25 -44.90
N GLU A 425 -15.33 -22.19 -44.13
CA GLU A 425 -14.42 -21.74 -43.06
C GLU A 425 -12.96 -21.67 -43.50
N HIS A 426 -12.72 -21.25 -44.75
CA HIS A 426 -11.39 -21.22 -45.35
C HIS A 426 -10.51 -20.20 -44.64
N ALA A 427 -9.37 -20.65 -44.12
CA ALA A 427 -8.35 -19.78 -43.55
C ALA A 427 -7.54 -19.12 -44.66
N LEU A 428 -7.45 -17.80 -44.65
CA LEU A 428 -6.73 -17.07 -45.67
C LEU A 428 -5.22 -17.32 -45.59
N THR A 429 -4.64 -17.58 -46.75
CA THR A 429 -3.19 -17.64 -46.93
C THR A 429 -2.59 -16.23 -47.03
N PRO A 430 -1.28 -16.04 -46.73
CA PRO A 430 -0.62 -14.76 -46.93
C PRO A 430 -0.74 -14.20 -48.36
N ALA A 431 -0.77 -15.08 -49.37
CA ALA A 431 -0.94 -14.68 -50.76
C ALA A 431 -2.36 -14.16 -51.05
N GLU A 432 -3.40 -14.76 -50.45
CA GLU A 432 -4.78 -14.27 -50.56
C GLU A 432 -5.00 -12.98 -49.78
N VAL A 433 -4.34 -12.80 -48.64
CA VAL A 433 -4.35 -11.53 -47.90
C VAL A 433 -3.81 -10.38 -48.77
N GLN A 434 -2.75 -10.66 -49.53
CA GLN A 434 -2.12 -9.67 -50.42
C GLN A 434 -2.90 -9.42 -51.71
N ASN A 435 -3.38 -10.49 -52.38
CA ASN A 435 -3.89 -10.42 -53.75
C ASN A 435 -5.42 -10.52 -53.85
N GLY A 436 -6.10 -10.93 -52.78
CA GLY A 436 -7.52 -11.32 -52.81
C GLY A 436 -7.71 -12.82 -52.99
N LEU A 437 -8.95 -13.28 -52.78
CA LEU A 437 -9.34 -14.68 -52.87
C LEU A 437 -9.54 -15.11 -54.34
N GLY A 438 -9.08 -16.31 -54.69
CA GLY A 438 -9.24 -16.87 -56.05
C GLY A 438 -8.36 -16.22 -57.12
N PHE A 439 -7.35 -15.43 -56.74
CA PHE A 439 -6.44 -14.74 -57.66
C PHE A 439 -5.63 -15.68 -58.57
N ASP A 440 -5.50 -16.95 -58.18
CA ASP A 440 -4.77 -18.02 -58.87
C ASP A 440 -5.71 -19.00 -59.58
N ASP A 441 -6.96 -18.61 -59.82
CA ASP A 441 -8.02 -19.41 -60.43
C ASP A 441 -8.39 -20.70 -59.66
N THR A 442 -8.08 -20.84 -58.37
CA THR A 442 -8.34 -22.10 -57.62
C THR A 442 -9.75 -22.21 -57.03
N VAL A 443 -10.41 -21.07 -56.79
CA VAL A 443 -11.74 -21.04 -56.16
C VAL A 443 -12.82 -21.18 -57.23
N LYS A 444 -13.44 -22.37 -57.32
CA LYS A 444 -14.39 -22.70 -58.41
C LYS A 444 -15.70 -23.33 -57.93
N ALA A 445 -16.81 -22.86 -58.48
CA ALA A 445 -18.07 -23.59 -58.45
C ALA A 445 -18.07 -24.69 -59.52
N THR A 446 -18.50 -25.90 -59.15
CA THR A 446 -18.35 -27.06 -60.02
C THR A 446 -19.36 -27.02 -61.16
N LYS A 447 -18.92 -27.34 -62.39
CA LYS A 447 -19.82 -27.38 -63.55
C LYS A 447 -21.02 -28.34 -63.34
N PRO A 448 -20.87 -29.54 -62.75
CA PRO A 448 -22.00 -30.40 -62.42
C PRO A 448 -23.07 -29.74 -61.54
N PHE A 449 -22.67 -29.00 -60.50
CA PHE A 449 -23.60 -28.26 -59.67
C PHE A 449 -24.35 -27.20 -60.49
N LEU A 450 -23.64 -26.38 -61.27
CA LEU A 450 -24.25 -25.36 -62.12
C LEU A 450 -25.24 -25.97 -63.14
N MET A 451 -24.95 -27.16 -63.66
CA MET A 451 -25.86 -27.88 -64.58
C MET A 451 -27.15 -28.34 -63.91
N SER A 452 -27.15 -28.61 -62.60
CA SER A 452 -28.35 -28.98 -61.84
C SER A 452 -29.32 -27.82 -61.56
N LEU A 453 -28.86 -26.58 -61.73
CA LEU A 453 -29.66 -25.38 -61.51
C LEU A 453 -30.54 -25.04 -62.73
N LYS A 454 -31.68 -24.39 -62.49
CA LYS A 454 -32.50 -23.76 -63.52
C LYS A 454 -31.72 -22.65 -64.22
N ARG A 455 -32.01 -22.45 -65.52
CA ARG A 455 -31.45 -21.39 -66.36
C ARG A 455 -32.10 -20.04 -66.08
N ASP A 456 -31.95 -19.58 -64.85
CA ASP A 456 -32.56 -18.36 -64.35
C ASP A 456 -31.52 -17.53 -63.60
N LYS A 457 -31.41 -17.71 -62.28
CA LYS A 457 -30.55 -16.90 -61.41
C LYS A 457 -29.46 -17.74 -60.75
N LEU A 458 -28.25 -17.21 -60.77
CA LEU A 458 -27.09 -17.66 -59.99
C LEU A 458 -26.75 -16.56 -58.97
N SER A 459 -26.43 -16.95 -57.75
CA SER A 459 -26.02 -16.05 -56.68
C SER A 459 -24.71 -16.50 -56.08
N VAL A 460 -23.83 -15.56 -55.76
CA VAL A 460 -22.60 -15.79 -55.00
C VAL A 460 -22.68 -14.96 -53.72
N ARG A 461 -22.54 -15.64 -52.59
CA ARG A 461 -22.60 -15.06 -51.25
C ARG A 461 -21.30 -15.35 -50.52
N VAL A 462 -20.73 -14.31 -49.91
CA VAL A 462 -19.49 -14.41 -49.14
C VAL A 462 -19.79 -14.00 -47.71
N PHE A 463 -19.43 -14.89 -46.79
CA PHE A 463 -19.49 -14.68 -45.35
C PHE A 463 -18.06 -14.69 -44.84
N VAL A 464 -17.67 -13.65 -44.12
CA VAL A 464 -16.36 -13.58 -43.48
C VAL A 464 -16.53 -13.44 -41.99
N SER A 465 -15.98 -14.39 -41.25
CA SER A 465 -15.66 -14.23 -39.84
C SER A 465 -14.32 -13.49 -39.74
N PHE A 466 -14.29 -12.43 -38.96
CA PHE A 466 -13.08 -11.62 -38.75
C PHE A 466 -12.25 -12.06 -37.54
N ASP A 467 -12.71 -13.07 -36.80
CA ASP A 467 -12.20 -13.49 -35.51
C ASP A 467 -11.91 -15.00 -35.44
N GLN A 468 -11.21 -15.53 -36.46
CA GLN A 468 -10.84 -16.95 -36.58
C GLN A 468 -12.00 -17.95 -36.59
N GLY A 469 -13.22 -17.51 -36.91
CA GLY A 469 -14.41 -18.35 -36.96
C GLY A 469 -15.23 -18.35 -35.68
N GLU A 470 -14.86 -17.57 -34.65
CA GLU A 470 -15.61 -17.49 -33.39
C GLU A 470 -17.00 -16.90 -33.60
N THR A 471 -17.13 -15.84 -34.42
CA THR A 471 -18.41 -15.23 -34.77
C THR A 471 -18.60 -15.15 -36.28
N TRP A 472 -19.83 -15.45 -36.72
CA TRP A 472 -20.25 -15.39 -38.11
C TRP A 472 -21.39 -14.39 -38.28
N PRO A 473 -21.40 -13.61 -39.36
CA PRO A 473 -22.53 -12.73 -39.64
C PRO A 473 -23.76 -13.57 -40.05
N GLU A 474 -24.94 -13.15 -39.60
CA GLU A 474 -26.21 -13.83 -39.93
C GLU A 474 -26.54 -13.76 -41.44
N GLU A 475 -26.12 -12.68 -42.09
CA GLU A 475 -26.23 -12.46 -43.53
C GLU A 475 -24.85 -12.26 -44.15
N ALA A 476 -24.75 -12.34 -45.48
CA ALA A 476 -23.51 -12.08 -46.19
C ALA A 476 -23.06 -10.64 -45.90
N ASN A 477 -21.89 -10.48 -45.28
CA ASN A 477 -21.31 -9.17 -44.96
C ASN A 477 -20.61 -8.52 -46.16
N PHE A 478 -20.52 -9.21 -47.30
CA PHE A 478 -20.02 -8.67 -48.56
C PHE A 478 -21.17 -8.45 -49.55
N PRO A 479 -21.03 -7.51 -50.51
CA PRO A 479 -22.04 -7.29 -51.54
C PRO A 479 -22.41 -8.57 -52.28
N LEU A 480 -23.72 -8.82 -52.43
CA LEU A 480 -24.23 -9.97 -53.16
C LEU A 480 -23.91 -9.84 -54.66
N LEU A 481 -23.52 -10.95 -55.29
CA LEU A 481 -23.40 -11.07 -56.74
C LEU A 481 -24.53 -11.95 -57.25
N ASP A 482 -25.49 -11.34 -57.93
CA ASP A 482 -26.57 -12.00 -58.62
C ASP A 482 -26.35 -11.90 -60.13
N LEU A 483 -26.47 -13.02 -60.83
CA LEU A 483 -26.18 -13.18 -62.25
C LEU A 483 -27.27 -14.00 -62.92
N GLY A 484 -27.44 -13.83 -64.24
CA GLY A 484 -28.22 -14.76 -65.05
C GLY A 484 -27.46 -16.07 -65.28
N LEU A 485 -28.15 -17.20 -65.26
CA LEU A 485 -27.59 -18.50 -65.69
C LEU A 485 -28.27 -18.95 -66.99
N ARG A 486 -27.50 -19.17 -68.04
CA ARG A 486 -27.98 -19.57 -69.37
C ARG A 486 -27.17 -20.75 -69.91
N ASP A 487 -27.68 -21.38 -70.96
CA ASP A 487 -26.94 -22.44 -71.68
C ASP A 487 -25.79 -21.88 -72.53
#